data_AF-A0A9D7VG41-F1
#
_entry.id   AF-A0A9D7VG41-F1
#
_cell.length_a   1.000
_cell.length_b   1.000
_cell.length_c   1.000
_cell.angle_alpha   90.00
_cell.angle_beta   90.00
_cell.angle_gamma   90.00
#
_symmetry.space_group_name_H-M   'P 1'
#
loop_
_entity.id
_entity.type
_entity.pdbx_description
1 polymer ?
#
loop_
_entity_poly.entity_id
_entity_poly.type
_entity_poly.pdbx_seq_one_letter_code
_entity_poly.pdbx_strand_id
1 'polypeptide(L)'
;MTWRGSTTVPDRIFACLPYLLPLIDGLIFGRYLFTQFPVLQVLLLPLQPVLIIYGSLGQLGQLIVFFALFLLVVRNEKISHFIRFNTMQAILLDIVIFLCSILVRILGQVPGTAFAIETVANTIFLGVVVAVGYSVIQSLIGRYAEIPAISDAVYMQVR
;
A
#
# COMPACT_ATOMS: atom_id res chain seq x y z
N MET A 1 15.26 23.14 -15.33
CA MET A 1 14.68 21.85 -14.90
C MET A 1 13.46 21.57 -15.76
N THR A 2 13.66 21.03 -16.97
CA THR A 2 12.63 20.95 -18.01
C THR A 2 12.78 19.63 -18.76
N TRP A 3 12.55 18.49 -18.10
CA TRP A 3 12.52 17.16 -18.76
C TRP A 3 11.74 16.14 -17.89
N ARG A 4 10.52 16.48 -17.46
CA ARG A 4 9.53 15.47 -17.04
C ARG A 4 8.33 15.65 -17.96
N GLY A 5 8.10 14.68 -18.85
CA GLY A 5 6.93 14.68 -19.72
C GLY A 5 5.67 14.93 -18.90
N SER A 6 4.74 15.71 -19.44
CA SER A 6 3.47 16.02 -18.78
C SER A 6 2.82 14.72 -18.33
N THR A 7 2.61 14.53 -17.02
CA THR A 7 1.90 13.37 -16.48
C THR A 7 0.49 13.34 -17.07
N THR A 8 0.25 12.39 -17.96
CA THR A 8 -1.03 12.27 -18.68
C THR A 8 -2.12 11.79 -17.71
N VAL A 9 -3.39 12.00 -18.07
CA VAL A 9 -4.51 11.50 -17.25
C VAL A 9 -4.42 9.98 -17.03
N PRO A 10 -4.11 9.16 -18.05
CA PRO A 10 -3.84 7.73 -17.85
C PRO A 10 -2.72 7.47 -16.84
N ASP A 11 -1.58 8.18 -16.92
CA ASP A 11 -0.47 7.98 -15.96
C ASP A 11 -0.92 8.18 -14.52
N ARG A 12 -1.78 9.18 -14.29
CA ARG A 12 -2.31 9.50 -12.95
C ARG A 12 -3.19 8.39 -12.42
N ILE A 13 -4.07 7.84 -13.25
CA ILE A 13 -4.96 6.74 -12.88
C ILE A 13 -4.15 5.47 -12.62
N PHE A 14 -3.24 5.10 -13.54
CA PHE A 14 -2.41 3.90 -13.39
C PHE A 14 -1.45 3.99 -12.21
N ALA A 15 -0.95 5.17 -11.88
CA ALA A 15 -0.12 5.38 -10.68
C ALA A 15 -0.88 5.18 -9.36
N CYS A 16 -2.22 5.27 -9.36
CA CYS A 16 -3.01 5.03 -8.16
C CYS A 16 -3.22 3.53 -7.88
N LEU A 17 -3.28 2.70 -8.91
CA LEU A 17 -3.64 1.28 -8.79
C LEU A 17 -2.72 0.48 -7.85
N PRO A 18 -1.38 0.65 -7.86
CA PRO A 18 -0.49 -0.08 -6.97
C PRO A 18 -0.81 0.13 -5.50
N TYR A 19 -1.34 1.28 -5.10
CA TYR A 19 -1.68 1.56 -3.70
C TYR A 19 -2.87 0.76 -3.16
N LEU A 20 -3.60 0.05 -4.03
CA LEU A 20 -4.60 -0.93 -3.59
C LEU A 20 -3.93 -2.09 -2.83
N LEU A 21 -2.68 -2.44 -3.16
CA LEU A 21 -1.94 -3.51 -2.50
C LEU A 21 -1.71 -3.22 -1.01
N PRO A 22 -0.98 -2.15 -0.61
CA PRO A 22 -0.79 -1.84 0.80
C PRO A 22 -2.12 -1.54 1.52
N LEU A 23 -3.15 -1.06 0.83
CA LEU A 23 -4.46 -0.89 1.43
C LEU A 23 -5.10 -2.24 1.82
N ILE A 24 -5.05 -3.22 0.92
CA ILE A 24 -5.58 -4.57 1.13
C ILE A 24 -4.78 -5.30 2.21
N ASP A 25 -3.45 -5.31 2.10
CA ASP A 25 -2.59 -5.99 3.07
C ASP A 25 -2.66 -5.32 4.45
N GLY A 26 -2.92 -4.01 4.49
CA GLY A 26 -3.19 -3.27 5.72
C GLY A 26 -4.49 -3.65 6.44
N LEU A 27 -5.48 -4.24 5.75
CA LEU A 27 -6.78 -4.59 6.35
C LEU A 27 -6.67 -5.53 7.55
N ILE A 28 -5.60 -6.34 7.63
CA ILE A 28 -5.34 -7.22 8.76
C ILE A 28 -5.27 -6.46 10.09
N PHE A 29 -4.77 -5.22 10.07
CA PHE A 29 -4.66 -4.36 11.25
C PHE A 29 -5.98 -3.67 11.60
N GLY A 30 -6.89 -3.52 10.64
CA GLY A 30 -8.19 -2.87 10.83
C GLY A 30 -9.23 -3.74 11.54
N ARG A 31 -8.93 -5.01 11.83
CA ARG A 31 -9.88 -5.97 12.41
C ARG A 31 -10.59 -5.43 13.66
N TYR A 32 -9.86 -4.82 14.59
CA TYR A 32 -10.44 -4.29 15.83
C TYR A 32 -11.43 -3.16 15.54
N LEU A 33 -11.04 -2.17 14.72
CA LEU A 33 -11.92 -1.10 14.27
C LEU A 33 -13.17 -1.61 13.56
N PHE A 34 -13.05 -2.60 12.68
CA PHE A 34 -14.22 -3.15 11.97
C PHE A 34 -15.17 -3.93 12.89
N THR A 35 -14.67 -4.51 13.98
CA THR A 35 -15.52 -5.15 14.99
C THR A 35 -16.23 -4.13 15.88
N GLN A 36 -15.56 -3.02 16.23
CA GLN A 36 -16.13 -1.93 17.03
C GLN A 36 -17.11 -1.06 16.24
N PHE A 37 -16.81 -0.84 14.95
CA PHE A 37 -17.59 0.00 14.05
C PHE A 37 -17.91 -0.74 12.74
N PRO A 38 -18.86 -1.69 12.74
CA PRO A 38 -19.18 -2.49 11.55
C PRO A 38 -19.60 -1.67 10.32
N VAL A 39 -20.15 -0.46 10.53
CA VAL A 39 -20.51 0.46 9.44
C VAL A 39 -19.33 0.83 8.54
N LEU A 40 -18.09 0.80 9.05
CA LEU A 40 -16.88 1.08 8.27
C LEU A 40 -16.63 0.02 7.19
N GLN A 41 -17.18 -1.19 7.34
CA GLN A 41 -17.04 -2.25 6.33
C GLN A 41 -17.74 -1.89 5.01
N VAL A 42 -18.71 -0.97 5.02
CA VAL A 42 -19.34 -0.44 3.79
C VAL A 42 -18.30 0.23 2.89
N LEU A 43 -17.27 0.85 3.47
CA LEU A 43 -16.17 1.48 2.72
C LEU A 43 -15.30 0.45 1.98
N LEU A 44 -15.38 -0.83 2.35
CA LEU A 44 -14.65 -1.92 1.69
C LEU A 44 -15.41 -2.51 0.49
N LEU A 45 -16.68 -2.14 0.28
CA LEU A 45 -17.47 -2.63 -0.86
C LEU A 45 -16.80 -2.37 -2.22
N PRO A 46 -16.22 -1.18 -2.50
CA PRO A 46 -15.53 -0.94 -3.76
C PRO A 46 -14.26 -1.78 -3.95
N LEU A 47 -13.66 -2.28 -2.85
CA LEU A 47 -12.44 -3.10 -2.89
C LEU A 47 -12.74 -4.59 -3.13
N GLN A 48 -14.00 -5.02 -3.04
CA GLN A 48 -14.40 -6.44 -3.14
C GLN A 48 -13.86 -7.14 -4.41
N PRO A 49 -13.94 -6.56 -5.62
CA PRO A 49 -13.41 -7.23 -6.81
C PRO A 49 -11.91 -7.51 -6.70
N VAL A 50 -11.16 -6.55 -6.14
CA VAL A 50 -9.71 -6.66 -5.97
C VAL A 50 -9.37 -7.69 -4.89
N LEU A 51 -10.13 -7.70 -3.79
CA LEU A 51 -9.99 -8.68 -2.71
C LEU A 51 -10.21 -10.12 -3.20
N ILE A 52 -11.22 -10.33 -4.05
CA ILE A 52 -11.52 -11.65 -4.62
C ILE A 52 -10.37 -12.11 -5.52
N ILE A 53 -9.89 -11.24 -6.42
CA ILE A 53 -8.76 -11.55 -7.30
C ILE A 53 -7.51 -11.85 -6.49
N TYR A 54 -7.18 -10.97 -5.53
CA TYR A 54 -6.00 -11.12 -4.69
C TYR A 54 -6.05 -12.41 -3.85
N GLY A 55 -7.19 -12.69 -3.22
CA GLY A 55 -7.42 -13.92 -2.46
C GLY A 55 -7.35 -15.20 -3.30
N SER A 56 -7.72 -15.14 -4.59
CA SER A 56 -7.65 -16.29 -5.51
C SER A 56 -6.22 -16.76 -5.80
N LEU A 57 -5.21 -15.91 -5.56
CA LEU A 57 -3.80 -16.25 -5.72
C LEU A 57 -3.24 -17.13 -4.57
N GLY A 58 -4.04 -17.34 -3.52
CA GLY A 58 -3.68 -18.18 -2.37
C GLY A 58 -2.57 -17.60 -1.51
N GLN A 59 -1.86 -18.47 -0.78
CA GLN A 59 -0.84 -18.08 0.21
C GLN A 59 0.36 -17.34 -0.39
N LEU A 60 0.64 -17.56 -1.68
CA LEU A 60 1.74 -16.89 -2.37
C LEU A 60 1.29 -15.61 -3.09
N GLY A 61 0.03 -15.19 -2.96
CA GLY A 61 -0.54 -14.05 -3.67
C GLY A 61 0.26 -12.76 -3.48
N GLN A 62 0.60 -12.41 -2.25
CA GLN A 62 1.42 -11.21 -1.97
C GLN A 62 2.77 -11.26 -2.68
N LEU A 63 3.46 -12.39 -2.62
CA LEU A 63 4.77 -12.57 -3.25
C LEU A 63 4.67 -12.52 -4.78
N ILE A 64 3.63 -13.13 -5.36
CA ILE A 64 3.36 -13.11 -6.80
C ILE A 64 3.11 -11.67 -7.26
N VAL A 65 2.25 -10.93 -6.55
CA VAL A 65 1.93 -9.53 -6.91
C VAL A 65 3.15 -8.63 -6.73
N PHE A 66 3.93 -8.82 -5.67
CA PHE A 66 5.20 -8.12 -5.47
C PHE A 66 6.13 -8.30 -6.69
N PHE A 67 6.41 -9.54 -7.08
CA PHE A 67 7.30 -9.81 -8.22
C PHE A 67 6.71 -9.32 -9.54
N ALA A 68 5.40 -9.46 -9.74
CA ALA A 68 4.73 -8.98 -10.94
C ALA A 68 4.86 -7.46 -11.07
N LEU A 69 4.53 -6.69 -10.02
CA LEU A 69 4.67 -5.23 -10.03
C LEU A 69 6.14 -4.81 -10.17
N PHE A 70 7.06 -5.47 -9.47
CA PHE A 70 8.47 -5.12 -9.55
C PHE A 70 9.06 -5.37 -10.95
N LEU A 71 8.88 -6.58 -11.49
CA LEU A 71 9.49 -6.97 -12.77
C LEU A 71 8.79 -6.35 -13.98
N LEU A 72 7.45 -6.32 -14.00
CA LEU A 72 6.70 -5.87 -15.17
C LEU A 72 6.51 -4.34 -15.19
N VAL A 73 6.48 -3.70 -14.01
CA VAL A 73 6.23 -2.26 -13.89
C VAL A 73 7.51 -1.51 -13.53
N VAL A 74 8.07 -1.73 -12.34
CA VAL A 74 9.19 -0.92 -11.82
C VAL A 74 10.44 -1.03 -12.69
N ARG A 75 10.79 -2.23 -13.15
CA ARG A 75 11.98 -2.51 -13.97
C ARG A 75 11.79 -2.24 -15.47
N ASN A 76 10.60 -1.86 -15.91
CA ASN A 76 10.29 -1.65 -17.32
C ASN A 76 10.39 -0.17 -17.70
N GLU A 77 11.51 0.20 -18.32
CA GLU A 77 11.80 1.58 -18.77
C GLU A 77 10.81 2.14 -19.81
N LYS A 78 9.97 1.29 -20.43
CA LYS A 78 8.90 1.74 -21.34
C LYS A 78 7.73 2.38 -20.59
N ILE A 79 7.59 2.09 -19.30
CA ILE A 79 6.54 2.66 -18.45
C ILE A 79 7.02 4.01 -17.90
N SER A 80 6.11 4.97 -17.82
CA SER A 80 6.44 6.31 -17.34
C SER A 80 7.07 6.26 -15.94
N HIS A 81 8.10 7.08 -15.74
CA HIS A 81 8.79 7.20 -14.44
C HIS A 81 7.80 7.47 -13.30
N PHE A 82 6.72 8.23 -13.57
CA PHE A 82 5.69 8.53 -12.59
C PHE A 82 4.95 7.29 -12.08
N ILE A 83 4.55 6.38 -12.98
CA ILE A 83 3.92 5.11 -12.58
C ILE A 83 4.94 4.25 -11.84
N ARG A 84 6.17 4.14 -12.35
CA ARG A 84 7.24 3.34 -11.73
C ARG A 84 7.55 3.78 -10.30
N PHE A 85 7.65 5.09 -10.07
CA PHE A 85 7.83 5.66 -8.74
C PHE A 85 6.69 5.27 -7.79
N ASN A 86 5.44 5.50 -8.19
CA ASN A 86 4.29 5.21 -7.32
C ASN A 86 4.12 3.71 -7.06
N THR A 87 4.41 2.86 -8.06
CA THR A 87 4.44 1.40 -7.87
C THR A 87 5.51 1.00 -6.87
N MET A 88 6.73 1.54 -6.98
CA MET A 88 7.80 1.25 -6.04
C MET A 88 7.47 1.73 -4.63
N GLN A 89 6.83 2.90 -4.50
CA GLN A 89 6.35 3.41 -3.22
C GLN A 89 5.31 2.50 -2.57
N ALA A 90 4.33 2.02 -3.35
CA ALA A 90 3.33 1.08 -2.87
C ALA A 90 3.97 -0.25 -2.42
N ILE A 91 4.97 -0.75 -3.16
CA ILE A 91 5.74 -1.94 -2.80
C ILE A 91 6.49 -1.74 -1.47
N LEU A 92 7.15 -0.59 -1.28
CA LEU A 92 7.85 -0.31 -0.02
C LEU A 92 6.88 -0.19 1.16
N LEU A 93 5.72 0.44 0.97
CA LEU A 93 4.66 0.47 1.98
C LEU A 93 4.19 -0.94 2.34
N ASP A 94 3.99 -1.81 1.34
CA ASP A 94 3.59 -3.19 1.57
C ASP A 94 4.66 -3.97 2.36
N ILE A 95 5.95 -3.78 2.05
CA ILE A 95 7.04 -4.36 2.86
C ILE A 95 6.96 -3.89 4.32
N VAL A 96 6.73 -2.60 4.57
CA VAL A 96 6.59 -2.06 5.93
C VAL A 96 5.40 -2.70 6.65
N ILE A 97 4.25 -2.83 5.98
CA ILE A 97 3.04 -3.47 6.51
C ILE A 97 3.33 -4.94 6.86
N PHE A 98 4.00 -5.66 5.98
CA PHE A 98 4.42 -7.04 6.22
C PHE A 98 5.33 -7.15 7.45
N LEU A 99 6.34 -6.28 7.59
CA LEU A 99 7.20 -6.25 8.77
C LEU A 99 6.43 -5.93 10.06
N CYS A 100 5.53 -4.95 10.01
CA CYS A 100 4.63 -4.64 11.12
C CYS A 100 3.77 -5.86 11.51
N SER A 101 3.35 -6.68 10.55
CA SER A 101 2.48 -7.84 10.81
C SER A 101 3.22 -8.91 11.59
N ILE A 102 4.50 -9.12 11.26
CA ILE A 102 5.40 -10.02 11.98
C ILE A 102 5.60 -9.51 13.41
N LEU A 103 5.89 -8.22 13.58
CA LEU A 103 6.09 -7.62 14.91
C LEU A 103 4.83 -7.78 15.79
N VAL A 104 3.66 -7.43 15.27
CA VAL A 104 2.39 -7.58 15.99
C VAL A 104 2.11 -9.03 16.35
N ARG A 105 2.38 -9.97 15.44
CA ARG A 105 2.21 -11.42 15.69
C ARG A 105 3.10 -11.92 16.83
N ILE A 106 4.36 -11.48 16.87
CA ILE A 106 5.31 -11.83 17.94
C ILE A 106 4.86 -11.25 19.28
N LEU A 107 4.52 -9.96 19.32
CA LEU A 107 4.01 -9.29 20.53
C LEU A 107 2.69 -9.88 21.02
N GLY A 108 1.87 -10.41 20.09
CA GLY A 108 0.65 -11.16 20.32
C GLY A 108 0.78 -12.41 21.19
N GLN A 109 1.98 -12.98 21.28
CA GLN A 109 2.23 -14.18 22.10
C GLN A 109 2.51 -13.84 23.58
N VAL A 110 2.70 -12.56 23.91
CA VAL A 110 2.99 -12.12 25.28
C VAL A 110 1.68 -11.98 26.06
N PRO A 111 1.52 -12.65 27.21
CA PRO A 111 0.32 -12.49 28.04
C PRO A 111 0.14 -11.05 28.53
N GLY A 112 -1.11 -10.56 28.56
CA GLY A 112 -1.46 -9.24 29.11
C GLY A 112 -1.25 -8.05 28.18
N THR A 113 -0.84 -8.25 26.92
CA THR A 113 -0.57 -7.16 25.96
C THR A 113 -1.75 -6.84 25.03
N ALA A 114 -2.92 -7.45 25.23
CA ALA A 114 -4.07 -7.36 24.31
C ALA A 114 -4.47 -5.92 23.96
N PHE A 115 -4.61 -5.05 24.97
CA PHE A 115 -4.95 -3.64 24.76
C PHE A 115 -3.87 -2.86 23.99
N ALA A 116 -2.60 -3.15 24.29
CA ALA A 116 -1.48 -2.53 23.59
C ALA A 116 -1.44 -2.96 22.11
N ILE A 117 -1.68 -4.25 21.83
CA ILE A 117 -1.74 -4.80 20.47
C ILE A 117 -2.88 -4.16 19.69
N GLU A 118 -4.06 -4.05 20.28
CA GLU A 118 -5.20 -3.39 19.64
C GLU A 118 -4.87 -1.93 19.28
N THR A 119 -4.27 -1.19 20.22
CA THR A 119 -3.87 0.21 20.01
C THR A 119 -2.84 0.33 18.88
N VAL A 120 -1.82 -0.54 18.87
CA VAL A 120 -0.77 -0.57 17.83
C VAL A 120 -1.37 -0.94 16.48
N ALA A 121 -2.21 -1.98 16.41
CA ALA A 121 -2.87 -2.40 15.17
C ALA A 121 -3.74 -1.27 14.60
N ASN A 122 -4.58 -0.63 15.42
CA ASN A 122 -5.40 0.49 14.98
C ASN A 122 -4.55 1.68 14.49
N THR A 123 -3.45 1.98 15.18
CA THR A 123 -2.52 3.04 14.78
C THR A 123 -1.87 2.74 13.43
N ILE A 124 -1.39 1.50 13.23
CA ILE A 124 -0.83 1.05 11.95
C ILE A 124 -1.89 1.16 10.85
N PHE A 125 -3.10 0.66 11.08
CA PHE A 125 -4.17 0.70 10.09
C PHE A 125 -4.51 2.13 9.66
N LEU A 126 -4.70 3.04 10.61
CA LEU A 126 -4.95 4.45 10.31
C LEU A 126 -3.77 5.08 9.57
N GLY A 127 -2.53 4.76 9.95
CA GLY A 127 -1.32 5.19 9.24
C GLY A 127 -1.30 4.73 7.79
N VAL A 128 -1.65 3.47 7.52
CA VAL A 128 -1.76 2.91 6.16
C VAL A 128 -2.84 3.64 5.36
N VAL A 129 -4.04 3.83 5.92
CA VAL A 129 -5.13 4.55 5.25
C VAL A 129 -4.73 5.97 4.88
N VAL A 130 -4.06 6.69 5.80
CA VAL A 130 -3.58 8.05 5.55
C VAL A 130 -2.47 8.06 4.49
N ALA A 131 -1.49 7.16 4.59
CA ALA A 131 -0.38 7.09 3.63
C ALA A 131 -0.88 6.76 2.21
N VAL A 132 -1.78 5.78 2.09
CA VAL A 132 -2.41 5.41 0.82
C VAL A 132 -3.28 6.56 0.30
N GLY A 133 -4.16 7.11 1.12
CA GLY A 133 -5.05 8.21 0.72
C GLY A 133 -4.27 9.44 0.22
N TYR A 134 -3.24 9.84 0.96
CA TYR A 134 -2.31 10.90 0.55
C TYR A 134 -1.66 10.58 -0.80
N SER A 135 -1.16 9.35 -0.97
CA SER A 135 -0.46 8.95 -2.19
C SER A 135 -1.36 8.90 -3.42
N VAL A 136 -2.60 8.41 -3.26
CA VAL A 136 -3.62 8.41 -4.31
C VAL A 136 -4.01 9.84 -4.69
N ILE A 137 -4.27 10.72 -3.71
CA ILE A 137 -4.64 12.12 -3.99
C ILE A 137 -3.52 12.85 -4.73
N GLN A 138 -2.26 12.72 -4.30
CA GLN A 138 -1.12 13.33 -5.01
C GLN A 138 -0.98 12.75 -6.43
N SER A 139 -1.16 11.44 -6.58
CA SER A 139 -1.09 10.77 -7.88
C SER A 139 -2.14 11.30 -8.85
N LEU A 140 -3.38 11.49 -8.40
CA LEU A 140 -4.49 12.06 -9.19
C LEU A 140 -4.24 13.51 -9.60
N ILE A 141 -3.55 14.30 -8.77
CA ILE A 141 -3.15 15.68 -9.08
C ILE A 141 -1.91 15.70 -10.01
N GLY A 142 -1.25 14.55 -10.20
CA GLY A 142 -0.06 14.40 -11.05
C GLY A 142 1.24 14.80 -10.34
N ARG A 143 1.26 14.74 -9.01
CA ARG A 143 2.41 15.03 -8.15
C ARG A 143 2.97 13.75 -7.54
N TYR A 144 4.26 13.77 -7.24
CA TYR A 144 4.92 12.69 -6.51
C TYR A 144 4.52 12.81 -5.04
N ALA A 145 4.00 11.72 -4.46
CA ALA A 145 3.65 11.72 -3.05
C ALA A 145 4.92 11.52 -2.22
N GLU A 146 5.30 12.54 -1.47
CA GLU A 146 6.49 12.53 -0.62
C GLU A 146 6.12 12.04 0.78
N ILE A 147 6.40 10.77 1.06
CA ILE A 147 6.33 10.14 2.38
C ILE A 147 7.77 10.05 2.92
N PRO A 148 8.08 10.71 4.05
CA PRO A 148 9.43 10.70 4.62
C PRO A 148 10.02 9.29 4.76
N ALA A 149 11.31 9.13 4.46
CA ALA A 149 12.06 7.86 4.42
C ALA A 149 11.62 6.88 3.31
N ILE A 150 10.32 6.73 3.03
CA ILE A 150 9.84 5.84 1.97
C ILE A 150 10.17 6.41 0.60
N SER A 151 9.82 7.68 0.33
CA SER A 151 10.07 8.30 -0.97
C SER A 151 11.57 8.42 -1.28
N ASP A 152 12.40 8.69 -0.26
CA ASP A 152 13.85 8.70 -0.40
C ASP A 152 14.38 7.33 -0.85
N ALA A 153 13.88 6.25 -0.25
CA ALA A 153 14.22 4.88 -0.65
C ALA A 153 13.71 4.55 -2.06
N VAL A 154 12.55 5.08 -2.48
CA VAL A 154 12.06 4.93 -3.86
C VAL A 154 13.02 5.59 -4.85
N TYR A 155 13.46 6.82 -4.58
CA TYR A 155 14.40 7.54 -5.44
C TYR A 155 15.74 6.82 -5.61
N MET A 156 16.16 6.03 -4.62
CA MET A 156 17.37 5.18 -4.72
C MET A 156 17.17 3.97 -5.64
N GLN A 157 15.93 3.47 -5.78
CA GLN A 157 15.63 2.26 -6.54
C GLN A 157 15.16 2.53 -7.97
N VAL A 158 14.40 3.60 -8.17
CA VAL A 158 13.88 4.02 -9.48
C VAL A 158 14.81 5.11 -10.00
N ARG A 159 15.70 4.73 -10.92
CA ARG A 159 16.69 5.62 -11.53
C ARG A 159 16.35 5.90 -12.99
#